data_AF-A0A5B8BVH2-F1
#
_entry.id   AF-A0A5B8BVH2-F1
#
_cell.length_a   1.000
_cell.length_b   1.000
_cell.length_c   1.000
_cell.angle_alpha   90.00
_cell.angle_beta   90.00
_cell.angle_gamma   90.00
#
_symmetry.space_group_name_H-M   'P 1'
#
loop_
_entity.id
_entity.type
_entity.pdbx_description
1 polymer ?
#
loop_
_entity_poly.entity_id
_entity_poly.type
_entity_poly.pdbx_seq_one_letter_code
_entity_poly.pdbx_strand_id
1 'polypeptide(L)'
;MAGSDDEQKLRELDEKLLAHRAKYAPPPPKDDHYHAASQGWRMVIELVAGLGIGFGIGYGLDVLFGTLPVFLLLFTLLGFAAGVRVMMRTAAEFQNAPPSGAEDEKRD
;
A
#
# COMPACT_ATOMS: atom_id res chain seq x y z
N MET A 1 30.08 39.35 28.57
CA MET A 1 28.61 39.48 28.66
C MET A 1 27.89 39.22 27.33
N ALA A 2 28.49 38.52 26.36
CA ALA A 2 27.85 38.27 25.05
C ALA A 2 27.14 36.90 24.94
N GLY A 3 27.42 35.96 25.84
CA GLY A 3 26.82 34.61 25.80
C GLY A 3 25.39 34.54 26.33
N SER A 4 24.97 35.46 27.21
CA SER A 4 23.64 35.47 27.82
C SER A 4 22.54 35.92 26.84
N ASP A 5 22.85 36.86 25.97
CA ASP A 5 21.87 37.48 25.08
C ASP A 5 21.56 36.56 23.89
N ASP A 6 22.55 35.80 23.43
CA ASP A 6 22.35 34.80 22.40
C ASP A 6 21.56 33.60 22.94
N GLU A 7 21.78 33.20 24.19
CA GLU A 7 21.01 32.14 24.84
C GLU A 7 19.53 32.53 25.01
N GLN A 8 19.25 33.80 25.30
CA GLN A 8 17.89 34.33 25.37
C GLN A 8 17.19 34.33 24.01
N LYS A 9 17.89 34.73 22.93
CA LYS A 9 17.36 34.69 21.56
C LYS A 9 17.08 33.26 21.10
N LEU A 10 17.95 32.31 21.43
CA LEU A 10 17.75 30.89 21.12
C LEU A 10 16.50 30.35 21.82
N ARG A 11 16.31 30.69 23.10
CA ARG A 11 15.11 30.29 23.86
C ARG A 11 13.83 30.89 23.25
N GLU A 12 13.84 32.17 22.88
CA GLU A 12 12.69 32.81 22.24
C GLU A 12 12.36 32.19 20.86
N LEU A 13 13.39 31.80 20.10
CA LEU A 13 13.22 31.10 18.83
C LEU A 13 12.65 29.70 19.03
N ASP A 14 13.12 28.95 20.02
CA ASP A 14 12.57 27.64 20.38
C ASP A 14 11.10 27.75 20.82
N GLU A 15 10.75 28.75 21.64
CA GLU A 15 9.36 28.99 22.03
C GLU A 15 8.47 29.31 20.82
N LYS A 16 8.95 30.15 19.90
CA LYS A 16 8.23 30.47 18.65
C LYS A 16 8.11 29.25 17.74
N LEU A 17 9.16 28.44 17.63
CA LEU A 17 9.16 27.22 16.84
C LEU A 17 8.19 26.19 17.40
N LEU A 18 8.16 26.00 18.72
CA LEU A 18 7.22 25.09 19.39
C LEU A 18 5.77 25.58 19.23
N ALA A 19 5.52 26.87 19.42
CA ALA A 19 4.21 27.48 19.22
C ALA A 19 3.70 27.33 17.78
N HIS A 20 4.59 27.43 16.79
CA HIS A 20 4.24 27.20 15.39
C HIS A 20 4.16 25.71 15.03
N ARG A 21 5.03 24.86 15.59
CA ARG A 21 5.03 23.41 15.36
C ARG A 21 3.72 22.79 15.84
N ALA A 22 3.13 23.27 16.94
CA ALA A 22 1.81 22.80 17.39
C ALA A 22 0.68 23.11 16.38
N LYS A 23 0.82 24.18 15.59
CA LYS A 23 -0.17 24.60 14.57
C LYS A 23 -0.03 23.86 13.24
N TYR A 24 1.18 23.38 12.95
CA TYR A 24 1.51 22.63 11.72
C TYR A 24 1.89 21.18 11.99
N ALA A 25 1.70 20.70 13.23
CA ALA A 25 1.91 19.31 13.57
C ALA A 25 0.98 18.49 12.66
N PRO A 26 1.51 17.57 11.85
CA PRO A 26 0.65 16.67 11.10
C PRO A 26 -0.28 15.98 12.09
N PRO A 27 -1.57 15.81 11.76
CA PRO A 27 -2.51 15.12 12.63
C PRO A 27 -1.89 13.78 13.05
N PRO A 28 -2.10 13.33 14.31
CA PRO A 28 -1.60 12.03 14.76
C PRO A 28 -2.00 10.97 13.72
N PRO A 29 -1.11 10.01 13.40
CA PRO A 29 -1.40 8.98 12.41
C PRO A 29 -2.78 8.41 12.70
N LYS A 30 -3.75 8.69 11.81
CA LYS A 30 -5.11 8.18 11.96
C LYS A 30 -5.03 6.69 11.77
N ASP A 31 -5.19 5.96 12.87
CA ASP A 31 -5.40 4.54 13.07
C ASP A 31 -5.17 3.62 11.84
N ASP A 32 -4.31 2.62 12.03
CA ASP A 32 -3.86 1.57 11.08
C ASP A 32 -4.97 0.85 10.26
N HIS A 33 -6.25 1.12 10.54
CA HIS A 33 -7.41 0.56 9.84
C HIS A 33 -7.45 0.88 8.34
N TYR A 34 -6.91 2.02 7.88
CA TYR A 34 -6.84 2.33 6.45
C TYR A 34 -5.84 1.45 5.68
N HIS A 35 -4.76 1.01 6.34
CA HIS A 35 -3.77 0.13 5.75
C HIS A 35 -4.34 -1.28 5.52
N ALA A 36 -5.10 -1.82 6.46
CA ALA A 36 -5.75 -3.12 6.32
C ALA A 36 -6.84 -3.14 5.21
N ALA A 37 -7.65 -2.08 5.11
CA ALA A 37 -8.71 -2.00 4.11
C ALA A 37 -8.17 -1.89 2.67
N SER A 38 -7.13 -1.07 2.46
CA SER A 38 -6.49 -0.90 1.14
C SER A 38 -5.82 -2.18 0.64
N GLN A 39 -5.28 -3.00 1.55
CA GLN A 39 -4.71 -4.30 1.24
C GLN A 39 -5.76 -5.32 0.78
N GLY A 40 -6.92 -5.37 1.44
CA GLY A 40 -8.03 -6.25 1.05
C GLY A 40 -8.54 -5.98 -0.36
N TRP A 41 -8.71 -4.70 -0.69
CA TRP A 41 -9.12 -4.28 -2.04
C TRP A 41 -8.11 -4.69 -3.12
N ARG A 42 -6.81 -4.59 -2.81
CA ARG A 42 -5.75 -4.98 -3.75
C ARG A 42 -5.80 -6.48 -4.11
N MET A 43 -6.03 -7.34 -3.12
CA MET A 43 -6.20 -8.77 -3.35
C MET A 43 -7.39 -9.08 -4.27
N VAL A 44 -8.50 -8.36 -4.10
CA VAL A 44 -9.69 -8.50 -4.95
C VAL A 44 -9.41 -8.09 -6.39
N ILE A 45 -8.80 -6.91 -6.61
CA ILE A 45 -8.50 -6.46 -7.98
C ILE A 45 -7.48 -7.38 -8.66
N GLU A 46 -6.53 -7.95 -7.93
CA GLU A 46 -5.53 -8.88 -8.48
C GLU A 46 -6.21 -10.16 -8.97
N LEU A 47 -7.16 -10.69 -8.19
CA LEU A 47 -7.96 -11.84 -8.59
C LEU A 47 -8.86 -11.53 -9.79
N VAL A 48 -9.59 -10.41 -9.74
CA VAL A 48 -10.52 -10.00 -10.80
C VAL A 48 -9.77 -9.67 -12.10
N ALA A 49 -8.60 -9.04 -12.01
CA ALA A 49 -7.76 -8.76 -13.17
C ALA A 49 -7.28 -10.06 -13.83
N GLY A 50 -6.79 -11.03 -13.04
CA GLY A 50 -6.37 -12.34 -13.56
C GLY A 50 -7.51 -13.08 -14.27
N LEU A 51 -8.70 -13.11 -13.65
CA LEU A 51 -9.89 -13.72 -14.24
C LEU A 51 -10.36 -12.98 -15.49
N GLY A 52 -10.39 -11.64 -15.46
CA GLY A 52 -10.81 -10.81 -16.58
C GLY A 52 -9.89 -10.94 -17.80
N ILE A 53 -8.56 -11.01 -17.58
CA ILE A 53 -7.59 -11.26 -18.65
C ILE A 53 -7.77 -12.67 -19.23
N GLY A 54 -7.88 -13.69 -18.37
CA GLY A 54 -8.10 -15.08 -18.80
C GLY A 54 -9.40 -15.23 -19.60
N PHE A 55 -10.49 -14.64 -19.13
CA PHE A 55 -11.76 -14.62 -19.82
C PHE A 55 -11.67 -13.88 -21.16
N GLY A 56 -11.07 -12.69 -21.19
CA GLY A 56 -10.95 -11.89 -22.41
C GLY A 56 -10.14 -12.60 -23.50
N ILE A 57 -9.02 -13.21 -23.14
CA ILE A 57 -8.19 -13.99 -24.07
C ILE A 57 -8.93 -15.24 -24.53
N GLY A 58 -9.49 -16.01 -23.59
CA GLY A 58 -10.18 -17.25 -23.92
C GLY A 58 -11.41 -17.04 -24.80
N TYR A 59 -12.22 -16.01 -24.50
CA TYR A 59 -13.36 -15.62 -25.33
C TYR A 59 -12.92 -15.14 -26.71
N GLY A 60 -11.89 -14.31 -26.81
CA GLY A 60 -11.36 -13.83 -28.09
C GLY A 60 -10.86 -14.97 -28.98
N LEU A 61 -10.15 -15.94 -28.41
CA LEU A 61 -9.69 -17.13 -29.12
C LEU A 61 -10.86 -18.02 -29.56
N ASP A 62 -11.80 -18.29 -28.66
CA ASP A 62 -12.96 -19.12 -29.00
C ASP A 62 -13.84 -18.50 -30.09
N VAL A 63 -13.96 -17.16 -30.14
CA VAL A 63 -14.67 -16.47 -31.23
C VAL A 63 -13.90 -16.56 -32.56
N LEU A 64 -12.58 -16.45 -32.53
CA LEU A 64 -11.75 -16.52 -33.75
C LEU A 64 -11.71 -17.92 -34.34
N PHE A 65 -11.65 -18.95 -33.50
CA PHE A 65 -11.53 -20.36 -33.92
C PHE A 65 -12.86 -21.13 -33.91
N GLY A 66 -13.95 -20.52 -33.43
CA GLY A 66 -15.26 -21.17 -33.34
C GLY A 66 -15.32 -22.31 -32.31
N THR A 67 -14.42 -22.31 -31.32
CA THR A 67 -14.22 -23.40 -30.34
C THR A 67 -14.92 -23.16 -29.01
N LEU A 68 -15.82 -22.18 -28.92
CA LEU A 68 -16.59 -21.89 -27.69
C LEU A 68 -17.15 -23.19 -27.07
N PRO A 69 -16.82 -23.55 -25.81
CA PRO A 69 -16.14 -22.77 -24.76
C PRO A 69 -14.72 -23.27 -24.38
N VAL A 70 -14.01 -23.96 -25.26
CA VAL A 70 -12.76 -24.68 -24.91
C VAL A 70 -11.66 -23.74 -24.42
N PHE A 71 -11.28 -22.73 -25.20
CA PHE A 71 -10.21 -21.80 -24.80
C PHE A 71 -10.69 -20.88 -23.68
N LEU A 72 -11.97 -20.51 -23.66
CA LEU A 72 -12.57 -19.77 -22.56
C LEU A 72 -12.36 -20.51 -21.25
N LEU A 73 -12.67 -21.81 -21.17
CA LEU A 73 -12.50 -22.58 -19.95
C LEU A 73 -11.02 -22.68 -19.54
N LEU A 74 -10.14 -23.03 -20.49
CA LEU A 74 -8.71 -23.19 -20.24
C LEU A 74 -8.05 -21.89 -19.76
N PHE A 75 -8.26 -20.77 -20.46
CA PHE A 75 -7.65 -19.50 -20.11
C PHE A 75 -8.30 -18.84 -18.88
N THR A 76 -9.58 -19.08 -18.61
CA THR A 76 -10.22 -18.62 -17.37
C THR A 76 -9.61 -19.32 -16.16
N LEU A 77 -9.39 -20.64 -16.22
CA LEU A 77 -8.72 -21.38 -15.15
C LEU A 77 -7.26 -20.95 -14.98
N LEU A 78 -6.54 -20.74 -16.08
CA LEU A 78 -5.17 -20.23 -16.05
C LEU A 78 -5.09 -18.82 -15.45
N GLY A 79 -6.00 -17.93 -15.86
CA GLY A 79 -6.11 -16.56 -15.36
C GLY A 79 -6.48 -16.51 -13.87
N PHE A 80 -7.38 -17.39 -13.43
CA PHE A 80 -7.69 -17.58 -12.01
C PHE A 80 -6.47 -18.04 -11.21
N ALA A 81 -5.75 -19.07 -11.68
CA ALA A 81 -4.55 -19.57 -11.02
C ALA A 81 -3.45 -18.49 -10.92
N ALA A 82 -3.28 -17.70 -11.99
CA ALA A 82 -2.37 -16.55 -11.99
C ALA A 82 -2.81 -15.48 -10.99
N GLY A 83 -4.09 -15.11 -10.96
CA GLY A 83 -4.65 -14.14 -10.01
C GLY A 83 -4.46 -14.57 -8.55
N VAL A 84 -4.73 -15.83 -8.22
CA VAL A 84 -4.48 -16.39 -6.89
C VAL A 84 -3.00 -16.34 -6.53
N ARG A 85 -2.10 -16.68 -7.47
CA ARG A 85 -0.65 -16.63 -7.22
C ARG A 85 -0.17 -15.21 -6.92
N VAL A 86 -0.68 -14.20 -7.63
CA VAL A 86 -0.35 -12.78 -7.36
C VAL A 86 -0.89 -12.37 -5.99
N MET A 87 -2.14 -12.70 -5.70
CA MET A 87 -2.75 -12.42 -4.39
C MET A 87 -1.95 -13.01 -3.22
N MET A 88 -1.52 -14.27 -3.34
CA MET A 88 -0.70 -14.92 -2.32
C MET A 88 0.67 -14.27 -2.16
N ARG A 89 1.29 -13.84 -3.27
CA ARG A 89 2.54 -13.08 -3.23
C ARG A 89 2.34 -11.75 -2.50
N THR A 90 1.28 -11.03 -2.81
CA THR A 90 0.91 -9.78 -2.16
C THR A 90 0.72 -10.00 -0.65
N ALA A 91 0.00 -11.05 -0.24
CA ALA A 91 -0.15 -11.41 1.17
C ALA A 91 1.20 -11.70 1.86
N ALA A 92 2.12 -12.39 1.18
CA ALA A 92 3.46 -12.69 1.71
C ALA A 92 4.34 -11.43 1.83
N GLU A 93 4.26 -10.49 0.88
CA GLU A 93 4.98 -9.21 0.95
C GLU A 93 4.57 -8.41 2.19
N PHE A 94 3.27 -8.43 2.53
CA PHE A 94 2.77 -7.74 3.71
C PHE A 94 3.07 -8.45 5.04
N GLN A 95 3.22 -9.78 5.05
CA GLN A 95 3.66 -10.50 6.26
C GLN A 95 5.15 -10.30 6.57
N ASN A 96 5.98 -10.07 5.54
CA ASN A 96 7.43 -9.93 5.68
C ASN A 96 7.90 -8.47 5.74
N ALA A 97 6.99 -7.50 5.60
CA ALA A 97 7.32 -6.10 5.79
C ALA A 97 7.69 -5.88 7.28
N PRO A 98 8.90 -5.37 7.61
CA PRO A 98 9.24 -5.05 8.98
C PRO A 98 8.25 -4.02 9.52
N PRO A 99 7.86 -4.09 10.81
CA PRO A 99 6.98 -3.09 11.40
C PRO A 99 7.63 -1.72 11.21
N SER A 100 6.97 -0.86 10.43
CA SER A 100 7.37 0.53 10.27
C SER A 100 7.14 1.25 11.59
N GLY A 101 8.14 1.21 12.46
CA GLY A 101 8.12 1.84 13.78
C GLY A 101 9.40 1.70 14.61
N ALA A 102 10.40 0.93 14.16
CA ALA A 102 11.61 0.68 14.96
C ALA A 102 12.75 1.71 14.76
N GLU A 103 12.50 2.85 14.11
CA GLU A 103 13.55 3.85 13.82
C GLU A 103 13.48 5.12 14.68
N ASP A 104 12.38 5.36 15.43
CA ASP A 104 12.24 6.58 16.24
C ASP A 104 12.58 6.42 17.75
N GLU A 105 12.74 5.19 18.27
CA GLU A 105 12.99 4.95 19.72
C GLU A 105 14.49 4.87 20.10
N LYS A 106 15.42 5.21 19.20
CA LYS A 106 16.87 5.28 19.50
C LYS A 106 17.45 6.70 19.44
N ARG A 107 16.62 7.72 19.60
CA ARG A 107 17.03 9.14 19.60
C ARG A 107 16.51 9.95 20.79
N ASP A 108 16.22 9.29 21.92
CA ASP A 108 15.99 9.95 23.21
C ASP A 108 17.02 9.50 24.26
#